data_AF-A0A449B1I1-F1
#
_entry.id   AF-A0A449B1I1-F1
#
_cell.length_a   1.000
_cell.length_b   1.000
_cell.length_c   1.000
_cell.angle_alpha   90.00
_cell.angle_beta   90.00
_cell.angle_gamma   90.00
#
_symmetry.space_group_name_H-M   'P 1'
#
loop_
_entity.id
_entity.type
_entity.pdbx_description
1 polymer ?
#
loop_
_entity_poly.entity_id
_entity_poly.type
_entity_poly.pdbx_seq_one_letter_code
_entity_poly.pdbx_strand_id
1 'polypeptide(L)'
;MKTQAVYQKLKKENWTKLLISGFFYYTLNIVSIGLAFYIGIIGVIFIASINSNYDNGINPYKQMFPFITTGANYILLTSIINAVVSLISGLLSFFVINDYFKTQKSIREKLKLEFLLFSDKVSYYQELSNKDAEYLFYKRIFFLSKKEKYDREYLIKKELK
;
A
#
# COMPACT_ATOMS: atom_id res chain seq x y z
N MET A 1 -3.05 32.85 -13.97
CA MET A 1 -2.29 31.97 -14.93
C MET A 1 -1.25 31.02 -14.30
N LYS A 2 -0.75 31.19 -13.07
CA LYS A 2 0.23 30.24 -12.46
C LYS A 2 -0.42 29.06 -11.71
N THR A 3 -1.65 29.20 -11.23
CA THR A 3 -2.32 28.20 -10.38
C THR A 3 -2.74 26.93 -11.11
N GLN A 4 -3.18 27.04 -12.37
CA GLN A 4 -3.56 25.87 -13.18
C GLN A 4 -2.37 24.94 -13.43
N ALA A 5 -1.16 25.50 -13.67
CA ALA A 5 0.06 24.71 -13.81
C ALA A 5 0.41 23.96 -12.51
N VAL A 6 0.22 24.60 -11.36
CA VAL A 6 0.41 23.96 -10.04
C VAL A 6 -0.57 22.80 -9.85
N TYR A 7 -1.84 23.00 -10.19
CA TYR A 7 -2.85 21.94 -10.14
C TYR A 7 -2.45 20.74 -11.03
N GLN A 8 -2.05 20.98 -12.28
CA GLN A 8 -1.65 19.89 -13.19
C GLN A 8 -0.43 19.12 -12.66
N LYS A 9 0.54 19.82 -12.07
CA LYS A 9 1.69 19.19 -11.41
C LYS A 9 1.26 18.31 -10.25
N LEU A 10 0.45 18.84 -9.32
CA LEU A 10 -0.06 18.09 -8.16
C LEU A 10 -0.90 16.87 -8.58
N LYS A 11 -1.73 17.02 -9.61
CA LYS A 11 -2.52 15.94 -10.19
C LYS A 11 -1.62 14.83 -10.74
N LYS A 12 -0.56 15.18 -11.48
CA LYS A 12 0.41 14.20 -12.01
C LYS A 12 1.16 13.49 -10.89
N GLU A 13 1.65 14.24 -9.89
CA GLU A 13 2.35 13.66 -8.75
C GLU A 13 1.47 12.69 -7.95
N ASN A 14 0.23 13.09 -7.64
CA ASN A 14 -0.72 12.24 -6.94
C ASN A 14 -1.10 11.01 -7.78
N TRP A 15 -1.24 11.16 -9.10
CA TRP A 15 -1.47 10.03 -10.00
C TRP A 15 -0.33 9.02 -9.99
N THR A 16 0.93 9.48 -10.06
CA THR A 16 2.11 8.61 -9.94
C THR A 16 2.11 7.88 -8.60
N LYS A 17 1.86 8.58 -7.49
CA LYS A 17 1.77 7.96 -6.15
C LYS A 17 0.66 6.92 -6.07
N LEU A 18 -0.49 7.19 -6.69
CA LEU A 18 -1.62 6.27 -6.75
C LEU A 18 -1.31 5.02 -7.57
N LEU A 19 -0.62 5.17 -8.71
CA LEU A 19 -0.18 4.04 -9.52
C LEU A 19 0.83 3.15 -8.79
N ILE A 20 1.85 3.76 -8.20
CA ILE A 20 2.89 3.02 -7.45
C ILE A 20 2.26 2.27 -6.28
N SER A 21 1.46 2.97 -5.46
CA SER A 21 0.80 2.33 -4.31
C SER A 21 -0.22 1.28 -4.73
N GLY A 22 -0.96 1.50 -5.82
CA GLY A 22 -1.85 0.49 -6.40
C GLY A 22 -1.09 -0.75 -6.88
N PHE A 23 0.01 -0.58 -7.60
CA PHE A 23 0.87 -1.68 -8.04
C PHE A 23 1.36 -2.53 -6.86
N PHE A 24 1.94 -1.89 -5.83
CA PHE A 24 2.40 -2.62 -4.66
C PHE A 24 1.25 -3.29 -3.90
N TYR A 25 0.10 -2.60 -3.78
CA TYR A 25 -1.09 -3.17 -3.14
C TYR A 25 -1.50 -4.48 -3.83
N TYR A 26 -1.70 -4.48 -5.15
CA TYR A 26 -2.15 -5.68 -5.86
C TYR A 26 -1.08 -6.77 -5.93
N THR A 27 0.18 -6.41 -6.17
CA THR A 27 1.28 -7.37 -6.22
C THR A 27 1.48 -8.07 -4.89
N LEU A 28 1.46 -7.34 -3.77
CA LEU A 28 1.59 -7.93 -2.44
C LEU A 28 0.44 -8.88 -2.12
N ASN A 29 -0.81 -8.54 -2.49
CA ASN A 29 -1.94 -9.46 -2.31
C ASN A 29 -1.73 -10.79 -3.05
N ILE A 30 -1.35 -10.73 -4.32
CA ILE A 30 -1.18 -11.92 -5.15
C ILE A 30 -0.04 -12.79 -4.60
N VAL A 31 1.08 -12.17 -4.23
CA VAL A 31 2.22 -12.88 -3.63
C VAL A 31 1.85 -13.49 -2.29
N SER A 32 1.13 -12.77 -1.42
CA SER A 32 0.68 -13.30 -0.13
C SER A 32 -0.24 -14.51 -0.28
N ILE A 33 -1.22 -14.46 -1.21
CA ILE A 33 -2.10 -15.60 -1.49
C ILE A 33 -1.28 -16.78 -2.04
N GLY A 34 -0.36 -16.52 -2.98
CA GLY A 34 0.50 -17.55 -3.57
C GLY A 34 1.40 -18.24 -2.53
N LEU A 35 2.01 -17.46 -1.62
CA LEU A 35 2.84 -17.99 -0.55
C LEU A 35 2.02 -18.81 0.46
N ALA A 36 0.83 -18.34 0.83
CA ALA A 36 -0.05 -19.09 1.72
C ALA A 36 -0.45 -20.44 1.11
N PHE A 37 -0.77 -20.46 -0.18
CA PHE A 37 -1.08 -21.69 -0.90
C PHE A 37 0.13 -22.63 -0.99
N TYR A 38 1.31 -22.11 -1.29
CA TYR A 38 2.56 -22.87 -1.35
C TYR A 38 2.90 -23.51 0.02
N ILE A 39 2.79 -22.76 1.11
CA ILE A 39 2.99 -23.29 2.47
C ILE A 39 1.95 -24.36 2.80
N GLY A 40 0.69 -24.16 2.39
CA GLY A 40 -0.37 -25.15 2.54
C GLY A 40 -0.02 -26.48 1.84
N ILE A 41 0.46 -26.43 0.60
CA ILE A 41 0.89 -27.62 -0.15
C ILE A 41 2.04 -28.33 0.58
N ILE A 42 3.06 -27.59 1.00
CA ILE A 42 4.20 -28.17 1.75
C ILE A 42 3.70 -28.84 3.03
N GLY A 43 2.81 -28.18 3.78
CA GLY A 43 2.24 -28.72 5.00
C GLY A 43 1.49 -30.04 4.77
N VAL A 44 0.69 -30.12 3.70
CA VAL A 44 -0.03 -31.34 3.31
C VAL A 44 0.95 -32.47 2.94
N ILE A 45 1.95 -32.19 2.09
CA ILE A 45 2.96 -33.18 1.70
C ILE A 45 3.71 -33.70 2.94
N PHE A 46 4.06 -32.82 3.86
CA PHE A 46 4.73 -33.20 5.10
C PHE A 46 3.85 -34.11 5.97
N ILE A 47 2.60 -33.73 6.23
CA ILE A 47 1.66 -34.57 7.01
C ILE A 47 1.47 -35.94 6.32
N ALA A 48 1.34 -35.95 5.00
CA ALA A 48 1.24 -37.19 4.23
C ALA A 48 2.50 -38.06 4.34
N SER A 49 3.69 -37.45 4.44
CA SER A 49 4.99 -38.13 4.55
C SER A 49 5.28 -38.76 5.92
N ILE A 50 4.68 -38.22 6.99
CA ILE A 50 4.83 -38.78 8.35
C ILE A 50 3.81 -39.88 8.63
N ASN A 51 2.75 -39.99 7.82
CA ASN A 51 1.78 -41.06 7.94
C ASN A 51 2.46 -42.43 7.72
N SER A 52 2.32 -43.31 8.71
CA SER A 52 2.90 -44.66 8.71
C SER A 52 1.94 -45.73 8.17
N ASN A 53 0.67 -45.36 7.91
CA ASN A 53 -0.39 -46.29 7.53
C ASN A 53 -0.41 -46.58 6.02
N TYR A 54 0.66 -47.21 5.52
CA TYR A 54 0.77 -47.67 4.13
C TYR A 54 1.03 -49.18 4.11
N ASP A 55 0.28 -49.92 3.28
CA ASP A 55 0.23 -51.40 3.28
C ASP A 55 1.61 -52.06 3.09
N ASN A 56 2.56 -51.39 2.42
CA ASN A 56 3.90 -51.91 2.15
C ASN A 56 4.99 -51.30 3.07
N GLY A 57 4.61 -50.50 4.08
CA GLY A 57 5.55 -49.74 4.93
C GLY A 57 6.33 -48.63 4.20
N ILE A 58 6.15 -48.50 2.88
CA ILE A 58 6.78 -47.49 2.03
C ILE A 58 5.81 -46.33 1.87
N ASN A 59 6.20 -45.17 2.39
CA ASN A 59 5.46 -43.93 2.18
C ASN A 59 5.92 -43.25 0.87
N PRO A 60 5.07 -43.12 -0.15
CA PRO A 60 5.44 -42.54 -1.45
C PRO A 60 5.79 -41.06 -1.35
N TYR A 61 5.16 -40.30 -0.44
CA TYR A 61 5.47 -38.88 -0.24
C TYR A 61 6.87 -38.68 0.34
N LYS A 62 7.31 -39.61 1.21
CA LYS A 62 8.67 -39.60 1.76
C LYS A 62 9.73 -39.93 0.71
N GLN A 63 9.41 -40.75 -0.29
CA GLN A 63 10.31 -41.08 -1.40
C GLN A 63 10.34 -40.02 -2.49
N MET A 64 9.20 -39.41 -2.82
CA MET A 64 9.09 -38.40 -3.88
C MET A 64 9.61 -37.03 -3.42
N PHE A 65 9.55 -36.72 -2.12
CA PHE A 65 9.94 -35.40 -1.59
C PHE A 65 10.98 -35.47 -0.45
N PRO A 66 12.11 -36.19 -0.60
CA PRO A 66 13.06 -36.44 0.48
C PRO A 66 13.60 -35.13 1.06
N PHE A 67 13.87 -34.13 0.23
CA PHE A 67 14.36 -32.81 0.64
C PHE A 67 13.43 -32.05 1.62
N ILE A 68 12.13 -32.36 1.64
CA ILE A 68 11.15 -31.78 2.58
C ILE A 68 11.03 -32.68 3.82
N THR A 69 11.26 -33.98 3.67
CA THR A 69 10.87 -35.00 4.66
C THR A 69 12.04 -35.59 5.46
N THR A 70 13.30 -35.39 5.03
CA THR A 70 14.50 -35.90 5.71
C THR A 70 15.34 -34.74 6.27
N GLY A 71 15.04 -34.27 7.49
CA GLY A 71 15.80 -33.19 8.17
C GLY A 71 15.11 -32.57 9.40
N ALA A 72 14.29 -33.35 10.11
CA ALA A 72 12.86 -33.08 10.26
C ALA A 72 12.38 -31.92 11.17
N ASN A 73 13.19 -31.31 12.05
CA ASN A 73 12.62 -30.34 13.02
C ASN A 73 13.23 -28.94 12.95
N TYR A 74 14.56 -28.80 12.92
CA TYR A 74 15.19 -27.47 12.97
C TYR A 74 14.97 -26.67 11.67
N ILE A 75 15.17 -27.29 10.51
CA ILE A 75 14.96 -26.65 9.20
C ILE A 75 13.48 -26.31 9.00
N LEU A 76 12.58 -27.19 9.44
CA LEU A 76 11.14 -26.97 9.40
C LEU A 76 10.71 -25.85 10.35
N LEU A 77 11.18 -25.87 11.60
CA LEU A 77 10.87 -24.83 12.58
C LEU A 77 11.37 -23.46 12.11
N THR A 78 12.61 -23.37 11.63
CA THR A 78 13.15 -22.12 11.07
C THR A 78 12.40 -21.67 9.82
N SER A 79 11.98 -22.60 8.95
CA SER A 79 11.15 -22.27 7.78
C SER A 79 9.76 -21.78 8.17
N ILE A 80 9.13 -22.40 9.19
CA ILE A 80 7.84 -21.96 9.74
C ILE A 80 7.96 -20.59 10.39
N ILE A 81 8.99 -20.37 11.22
CA ILE A 81 9.25 -19.07 11.85
C ILE A 81 9.46 -18.00 10.77
N ASN A 82 10.29 -18.27 9.76
CA ASN A 82 10.52 -17.34 8.66
C ASN A 82 9.26 -17.07 7.85
N ALA A 83 8.42 -18.08 7.62
CA ALA A 83 7.14 -17.93 6.94
C ALA A 83 6.15 -17.08 7.76
N VAL A 84 6.05 -17.30 9.07
CA VAL A 84 5.19 -16.52 9.98
C VAL A 84 5.67 -15.08 10.07
N VAL A 85 6.96 -14.85 10.27
CA VAL A 85 7.55 -13.50 10.27
C VAL A 85 7.28 -12.79 8.94
N SER A 86 7.52 -13.48 7.81
CA SER A 86 7.25 -12.92 6.48
C SER A 86 5.77 -12.63 6.25
N LEU A 87 4.87 -13.48 6.78
CA LEU A 87 3.43 -13.27 6.71
C LEU A 87 3.02 -12.03 7.51
N ILE A 88 3.51 -11.88 8.74
CA ILE A 88 3.22 -10.72 9.60
C ILE A 88 3.76 -9.44 8.95
N SER A 89 5.01 -9.45 8.48
CA SER A 89 5.60 -8.31 7.76
C SER A 89 4.83 -7.97 6.47
N GLY A 90 4.38 -8.98 5.73
CA GLY A 90 3.55 -8.84 4.54
C GLY A 90 2.19 -8.23 4.86
N LEU A 91 1.51 -8.70 5.90
CA LEU A 91 0.23 -8.17 6.36
C LEU A 91 0.35 -6.71 6.83
N LEU A 92 1.38 -6.38 7.61
CA LEU A 92 1.63 -5.00 8.04
C LEU A 92 1.91 -4.09 6.83
N SER A 93 2.77 -4.52 5.92
CA SER A 93 3.07 -3.79 4.68
C SER A 93 1.81 -3.59 3.85
N PHE A 94 0.95 -4.62 3.77
CA PHE A 94 -0.33 -4.55 3.09
C PHE A 94 -1.26 -3.50 3.70
N PHE A 95 -1.44 -3.47 5.04
CA PHE A 95 -2.28 -2.46 5.68
C PHE A 95 -1.74 -1.04 5.47
N VAL A 96 -0.43 -0.85 5.60
CA VAL A 96 0.22 0.45 5.38
C VAL A 96 0.04 0.92 3.93
N ILE A 97 0.28 0.04 2.96
CA ILE A 97 0.14 0.38 1.54
C ILE A 97 -1.34 0.62 1.17
N ASN A 98 -2.26 -0.17 1.72
CA ASN A 98 -3.70 0.01 1.54
C ASN A 98 -4.17 1.37 2.08
N ASP A 99 -3.76 1.74 3.30
CA ASP A 99 -4.09 3.04 3.89
C ASP A 99 -3.51 4.20 3.06
N TYR A 100 -2.24 4.06 2.64
CA TYR A 100 -1.60 5.03 1.77
C TYR A 100 -2.32 5.17 0.43
N PHE A 101 -2.68 4.06 -0.22
CA PHE A 101 -3.43 4.04 -1.47
C PHE A 101 -4.80 4.72 -1.33
N LYS A 102 -5.58 4.37 -0.30
CA LYS A 102 -6.85 5.02 0.02
C LYS A 102 -6.69 6.51 0.25
N THR A 103 -5.64 6.92 0.95
CA THR A 103 -5.31 8.33 1.17
C THR A 103 -5.02 9.05 -0.13
N GLN A 104 -4.17 8.50 -1.01
CA GLN A 104 -3.88 9.11 -2.30
C GLN A 104 -5.11 9.20 -3.20
N LYS A 105 -5.97 8.17 -3.19
CA LYS A 105 -7.26 8.17 -3.90
C LYS A 105 -8.17 9.28 -3.40
N SER A 106 -8.28 9.45 -2.07
CA SER A 106 -9.06 10.52 -1.46
C SER A 106 -8.53 11.91 -1.87
N ILE A 107 -7.22 12.12 -1.83
CA ILE A 107 -6.59 13.38 -2.26
C ILE A 107 -6.91 13.67 -3.73
N ARG A 108 -6.85 12.66 -4.60
CA ARG A 108 -7.18 12.81 -6.03
C ARG A 108 -8.59 13.34 -6.24
N GLU A 109 -9.57 12.71 -5.59
CA GLU A 109 -10.98 13.09 -5.74
C GLU A 109 -11.24 14.48 -5.16
N LYS A 110 -10.62 14.82 -4.02
CA LYS A 110 -10.71 16.16 -3.45
C LYS A 110 -10.11 17.22 -4.37
N LEU A 111 -8.92 16.98 -4.95
CA LEU A 111 -8.30 17.90 -5.92
C LEU A 111 -9.18 18.06 -7.17
N LYS A 112 -9.81 16.99 -7.65
CA LYS A 112 -10.73 17.03 -8.79
C LYS A 112 -11.98 17.84 -8.47
N LEU A 113 -12.61 17.60 -7.32
CA LEU A 113 -13.78 18.35 -6.86
C LEU A 113 -13.46 19.84 -6.73
N GLU A 114 -12.35 20.16 -6.09
CA GLU A 114 -11.90 21.54 -5.89
C GLU A 114 -11.67 22.27 -7.22
N PHE A 115 -11.09 21.59 -8.21
CA PHE A 115 -10.92 22.15 -9.55
C PHE A 115 -12.25 22.40 -10.26
N LEU A 116 -13.25 21.51 -10.11
CA LEU A 116 -14.59 21.71 -10.66
C LEU A 116 -15.28 22.91 -10.03
N LEU A 117 -15.21 23.04 -8.69
CA LEU A 117 -15.80 24.18 -7.98
C LEU A 117 -15.19 25.50 -8.45
N PHE A 118 -13.89 25.52 -8.68
CA PHE A 118 -13.18 26.69 -9.20
C PHE A 118 -13.50 26.97 -10.68
N SER A 119 -13.52 25.95 -11.55
CA SER A 119 -13.78 26.13 -12.98
C SER A 119 -15.19 26.63 -13.25
N ASP A 120 -16.15 26.12 -12.50
CA ASP A 120 -17.57 26.39 -12.70
C ASP A 120 -18.01 27.64 -11.92
N LYS A 121 -17.08 28.27 -11.16
CA LYS A 121 -17.34 29.41 -10.27
C LYS A 121 -18.53 29.16 -9.33
N VAL A 122 -18.62 27.98 -8.75
CA VAL A 122 -19.74 27.60 -7.85
C VAL A 122 -19.33 27.65 -6.37
N SER A 123 -20.33 27.64 -5.48
CA SER A 123 -20.13 27.68 -4.02
C SER A 123 -19.34 28.94 -3.60
N TYR A 124 -18.30 28.80 -2.79
CA TYR A 124 -17.47 29.88 -2.26
C TYR A 124 -16.65 30.64 -3.32
N TYR A 125 -16.75 30.29 -4.62
CA TYR A 125 -16.13 31.03 -5.72
C TYR A 125 -17.08 31.99 -6.45
N GLN A 126 -18.39 31.91 -6.19
CA GLN A 126 -19.42 32.65 -6.95
C GLN A 126 -19.21 34.16 -6.92
N GLU A 127 -18.97 34.71 -5.73
CA GLU A 127 -18.91 36.16 -5.49
C GLU A 127 -17.47 36.71 -5.49
N LEU A 128 -16.48 35.84 -5.69
CA LEU A 128 -15.07 36.25 -5.63
C LEU A 128 -14.60 36.89 -6.94
N SER A 129 -13.74 37.90 -6.80
CA SER A 129 -12.98 38.42 -7.93
C SER A 129 -12.11 37.30 -8.52
N ASN A 130 -11.75 37.39 -9.81
CA ASN A 130 -10.94 36.35 -10.45
C ASN A 130 -9.58 36.14 -9.74
N LYS A 131 -9.00 37.20 -9.18
CA LYS A 131 -7.73 37.13 -8.44
C LYS A 131 -7.91 36.43 -7.08
N ASP A 132 -8.98 36.76 -6.35
CA ASP A 132 -9.26 36.16 -5.05
C ASP A 132 -9.64 34.68 -5.19
N ALA A 133 -10.41 34.35 -6.24
CA ALA A 133 -10.73 32.97 -6.59
C ALA A 133 -9.47 32.16 -6.95
N GLU A 134 -8.56 32.71 -7.77
CA GLU A 134 -7.28 32.04 -8.09
C GLU A 134 -6.42 31.80 -6.83
N TYR A 135 -6.37 32.77 -5.92
CA TYR A 135 -5.63 32.65 -4.65
C TYR A 135 -6.24 31.61 -3.72
N LEU A 136 -7.57 31.64 -3.54
CA LEU A 136 -8.28 30.69 -2.69
C LEU A 136 -8.14 29.26 -3.23
N PHE A 137 -8.27 29.07 -4.55
CA PHE A 137 -8.02 27.80 -5.20
C PHE A 137 -6.59 27.30 -4.97
N TYR A 138 -5.58 28.14 -5.17
CA TYR A 138 -4.18 27.79 -4.87
C TYR A 138 -4.00 27.33 -3.42
N LYS A 139 -4.54 28.08 -2.46
CA LYS A 139 -4.46 27.76 -1.03
C LYS A 139 -5.09 26.39 -0.72
N ARG A 140 -6.26 26.12 -1.29
CA ARG A 140 -7.01 24.88 -1.04
C ARG A 140 -6.35 23.66 -1.69
N ILE A 141 -5.91 23.73 -2.94
CA ILE A 141 -5.18 22.60 -3.57
C ILE A 141 -3.85 22.32 -2.85
N PHE A 142 -3.17 23.36 -2.36
CA PHE A 142 -1.95 23.20 -1.56
C PHE A 142 -2.22 22.47 -0.26
N PHE A 143 -3.26 22.87 0.48
CA PHE A 143 -3.69 22.22 1.72
C PHE A 143 -4.12 20.77 1.49
N LEU A 144 -4.94 20.52 0.47
CA LEU A 144 -5.40 19.17 0.09
C LEU A 144 -4.25 18.23 -0.28
N SER A 145 -3.16 18.75 -0.85
CA SER A 145 -1.96 17.99 -1.16
C SER A 145 -1.11 17.60 0.07
N LYS A 146 -1.53 17.98 1.30
CA LYS A 146 -0.86 17.69 2.57
C LYS A 146 0.61 18.18 2.65
N LYS A 147 0.91 19.37 2.14
CA LYS A 147 2.17 20.09 2.45
C LYS A 147 2.17 20.74 3.85
N GLU A 148 1.49 20.16 4.83
CA GLU A 148 1.16 20.85 6.08
C GLU A 148 2.02 20.53 7.29
N LYS A 149 2.89 19.50 7.27
CA LYS A 149 3.55 19.07 8.53
C LYS A 149 4.91 19.70 8.85
N TYR A 150 5.66 20.23 7.87
CA TYR A 150 7.03 20.74 8.13
C TYR A 150 7.18 22.27 8.10
N ASP A 151 6.32 23.01 7.38
CA ASP A 151 6.50 24.48 7.27
C ASP A 151 5.91 25.26 8.46
N ARG A 152 4.87 24.75 9.15
CA ARG A 152 4.35 25.44 10.35
C ARG A 152 5.35 25.39 11.51
N GLU A 153 6.04 24.27 11.71
CA GLU A 153 7.07 24.18 12.76
C GLU A 153 8.30 25.04 12.46
N TYR A 154 8.68 25.21 11.17
CA TYR A 154 9.76 26.10 10.78
C TYR A 154 9.41 27.59 10.93
N LEU A 155 8.17 27.98 10.60
CA LEU A 155 7.70 29.35 10.75
C LEU A 155 7.57 29.77 12.23
N ILE A 156 7.03 28.88 13.08
CA ILE A 156 6.94 29.14 14.53
C ILE A 156 8.34 29.29 15.16
N LYS A 157 9.33 28.53 14.71
CA LYS A 157 10.71 28.60 15.24
C LYS A 157 11.49 29.84 14.77
N LYS A 158 11.04 30.50 13.70
CA LYS A 158 11.66 31.72 13.15
C LYS A 158 11.05 33.00 13.76
N GLU A 159 9.83 32.94 14.27
CA GLU A 159 9.19 34.05 15.01
C GLU A 159 9.59 34.08 16.50
N LEU A 160 10.23 33.03 17.01
CA LEU A 160 10.71 32.89 18.39
C LEU A 160 12.23 33.13 18.55
N LYS A 161 12.91 33.66 17.52
CA LYS A 161 14.31 34.09 17.55
C LYS A 161 14.42 35.50 17.00
#